data_AF-A0A1F7PMX4-F1
#
_entry.id   AF-A0A1F7PMX4-F1
#
_cell.length_a   1.000
_cell.length_b   1.000
_cell.length_c   1.000
_cell.angle_alpha   90.00
_cell.angle_beta   90.00
_cell.angle_gamma   90.00
#
_symmetry.space_group_name_H-M   'P 1'
#
loop_
_entity.id
_entity.type
_entity.pdbx_description
1 polymer ?
#
loop_
_entity_poly.entity_id
_entity_poly.type
_entity_poly.pdbx_seq_one_letter_code
_entity_poly.pdbx_strand_id
1 'polypeptide(L)'
;MPQQQADALALLAETALHHGIDPGAPGERYQVVVHVDAPVLADPEAPGQSVLEGGTHVSAETSRRLACDASRVVMRHDPDGRIVEVGARTRTIPPALRRALHHRDRGCRFPGCGLPFGQGHHIRHWAHGGPTTLSNLVMLCRRHHRTVHEEGYQVEQQPDGELRFRRPDGRPLPDVPPPPAVPDDPVRALRARNEAAGLHLHARTTCPSWLGESVDVGWAIDVLHPRALQPLAIGE
;
A
#
# COMPACT_ATOMS: atom_id res chain seq x y z
N MET A 1 6.90 8.69 -10.55
CA MET A 1 6.27 8.09 -11.74
C MET A 1 6.58 6.60 -11.91
N PRO A 2 7.84 6.10 -11.90
CA PRO A 2 8.12 4.68 -12.17
C PRO A 2 7.49 3.70 -11.17
N GLN A 3 7.54 4.02 -9.88
CA GLN A 3 6.95 3.19 -8.82
C GLN A 3 5.41 3.08 -8.95
N GLN A 4 4.74 4.18 -9.26
CA GLN A 4 3.28 4.19 -9.47
C GLN A 4 2.87 3.37 -10.70
N GLN A 5 3.67 3.41 -11.77
CA GLN A 5 3.44 2.59 -12.97
C GLN A 5 3.66 1.10 -12.69
N ALA A 6 4.71 0.74 -11.95
CA ALA A 6 4.95 -0.64 -11.52
C ALA A 6 3.83 -1.15 -10.59
N ASP A 7 3.36 -0.32 -9.66
CA ASP A 7 2.25 -0.65 -8.77
C ASP A 7 0.93 -0.84 -9.54
N ALA A 8 0.68 0.00 -10.55
CA ALA A 8 -0.48 -0.14 -11.42
C ALA A 8 -0.42 -1.41 -12.27
N LEU A 9 0.74 -1.75 -12.83
CA LEU A 9 0.94 -2.98 -13.60
C LEU A 9 0.73 -4.23 -12.71
N ALA A 10 1.30 -4.23 -11.51
CA ALA A 10 1.10 -5.31 -10.54
C ALA A 10 -0.38 -5.46 -10.17
N LEU A 11 -1.09 -4.36 -9.92
CA LEU A 11 -2.52 -4.39 -9.64
C LEU A 11 -3.33 -4.98 -10.81
N LEU A 12 -3.00 -4.61 -12.05
CA LEU A 12 -3.66 -5.17 -13.24
C LEU A 12 -3.42 -6.67 -13.37
N ALA A 13 -2.17 -7.12 -13.18
CA ALA A 13 -1.83 -8.54 -13.23
C ALA A 13 -2.53 -9.34 -12.11
N GLU A 14 -2.50 -8.85 -10.87
CA GLU A 14 -3.18 -9.44 -9.72
C GLU A 14 -4.70 -9.53 -9.97
N THR A 15 -5.31 -8.45 -10.47
CA THR A 15 -6.75 -8.42 -10.80
C THR A 15 -7.09 -9.44 -11.89
N ALA A 16 -6.29 -9.52 -12.95
CA ALA A 16 -6.52 -10.44 -14.05
C ALA A 16 -6.35 -11.91 -13.62
N LEU A 17 -5.33 -12.22 -12.80
CA LEU A 17 -5.15 -13.55 -12.22
C LEU A 17 -6.30 -13.93 -11.28
N HIS A 18 -6.84 -12.97 -10.53
CA HIS A 18 -7.96 -13.19 -9.61
C HIS A 18 -9.29 -13.43 -10.33
N HIS A 19 -9.49 -12.78 -11.49
CA HIS A 19 -10.70 -12.92 -12.30
C HIS A 19 -10.62 -14.01 -13.38
N GLY A 20 -9.43 -14.58 -13.60
CA GLY A 20 -9.17 -15.64 -14.57
C GLY A 20 -9.00 -15.09 -15.99
N ILE A 21 -7.83 -15.33 -16.58
CA ILE A 21 -7.58 -15.13 -18.02
C ILE A 21 -7.70 -16.52 -18.66
N ASP A 22 -8.83 -16.79 -19.34
CA ASP A 22 -9.17 -18.01 -20.11
C ASP A 22 -9.38 -19.33 -19.30
N PRO A 23 -10.57 -20.00 -19.36
CA PRO A 23 -10.87 -21.19 -18.54
C PRO A 23 -10.35 -22.53 -19.09
N GLY A 24 -9.33 -22.53 -19.96
CA GLY A 24 -8.70 -23.77 -20.42
C GLY A 24 -8.15 -24.59 -19.24
N ALA A 25 -8.41 -25.92 -19.25
CA ALA A 25 -8.01 -27.03 -18.37
C ALA A 25 -7.86 -26.79 -16.83
N PRO A 26 -8.45 -27.64 -15.97
CA PRO A 26 -8.42 -27.48 -14.52
C PRO A 26 -7.03 -27.82 -13.97
N GLY A 27 -6.22 -26.79 -13.78
CA GLY A 27 -4.92 -26.87 -13.13
C GLY A 27 -4.41 -25.47 -12.84
N GLU A 28 -3.85 -25.27 -11.65
CA GLU A 28 -3.19 -24.04 -11.24
C GLU A 28 -1.86 -23.88 -12.02
N ARG A 29 -1.94 -23.58 -13.33
CA ARG A 29 -0.80 -23.70 -14.26
C ARG A 29 0.26 -22.61 -14.13
N TYR A 30 -0.01 -21.56 -13.36
CA TYR A 30 0.93 -20.45 -13.14
C TYR A 30 1.02 -20.16 -11.65
N GLN A 31 2.06 -20.68 -11.00
CA GLN A 31 2.35 -20.41 -9.60
C GLN A 31 3.74 -19.82 -9.45
N VAL A 32 3.82 -18.76 -8.65
CA VAL A 32 5.09 -18.28 -8.12
C VAL A 32 5.27 -18.98 -6.78
N VAL A 33 6.30 -19.82 -6.69
CA VAL A 33 6.66 -20.51 -5.45
C VAL A 33 7.76 -19.73 -4.75
N VAL A 34 7.51 -19.42 -3.48
CA VAL A 34 8.48 -18.79 -2.59
C VAL A 34 8.81 -19.80 -1.49
N HIS A 35 10.08 -20.19 -1.40
CA HIS A 35 10.62 -21.00 -0.32
C HIS A 35 11.13 -20.05 0.75
N VAL A 36 10.60 -20.21 1.97
CA VAL A 36 10.99 -19.37 3.11
C VAL A 36 11.07 -20.24 4.36
N ASP A 37 12.17 -20.09 5.11
CA ASP A 37 12.35 -20.81 6.36
C ASP A 37 11.42 -20.23 7.43
N ALA A 38 10.84 -21.12 8.26
CA ALA A 38 9.89 -20.70 9.28
C ALA A 38 10.44 -19.62 10.25
N PRO A 39 11.71 -19.67 10.70
CA PRO A 39 12.28 -18.60 11.52
C PRO A 39 12.31 -17.25 10.82
N VAL A 40 12.78 -17.18 9.56
CA VAL A 40 12.82 -15.96 8.73
C VAL A 40 11.42 -15.36 8.54
N LEU A 41 10.44 -16.23 8.39
CA LEU A 41 9.06 -15.81 8.19
C LEU A 41 8.40 -15.27 9.45
N ALA A 42 8.85 -15.68 10.63
CA ALA A 42 8.43 -15.18 11.94
C ALA A 42 9.20 -13.92 12.35
N ASP A 43 10.51 -13.87 12.09
CA ASP A 43 11.39 -12.74 12.37
C ASP A 43 12.24 -12.43 11.12
N PRO A 44 12.09 -11.26 10.46
CA PRO A 44 12.81 -10.97 9.23
C PRO A 44 14.33 -10.88 9.42
N GLU A 45 14.79 -10.72 10.66
CA GLU A 45 16.21 -10.66 11.03
C GLU A 45 16.79 -12.05 11.37
N ALA A 46 15.95 -13.09 11.44
CA ALA A 46 16.42 -14.44 11.70
C ALA A 46 17.26 -14.98 10.53
N PRO A 47 18.28 -15.81 10.80
CA PRO A 47 19.05 -16.46 9.74
C PRO A 47 18.20 -17.50 9.00
N GLY A 48 18.37 -17.61 7.68
CA GLY A 48 17.74 -18.61 6.83
C GLY A 48 17.48 -18.09 5.42
N GLN A 49 16.68 -18.82 4.66
CA GLN A 49 16.35 -18.50 3.27
C GLN A 49 14.98 -17.84 3.11
N SER A 50 14.88 -16.99 2.09
CA SER A 50 13.64 -16.48 1.51
C SER A 50 13.93 -16.24 0.02
N VAL A 51 13.52 -17.19 -0.82
CA VAL A 51 13.92 -17.26 -2.23
C VAL A 51 12.77 -17.72 -3.12
N LEU A 52 12.78 -17.30 -4.38
CA LEU A 52 11.99 -17.91 -5.44
C LEU A 52 12.57 -19.27 -5.83
N GLU A 53 11.77 -20.04 -6.57
CA GLU A 53 12.27 -21.17 -7.35
C GLU A 53 13.48 -20.72 -8.20
N GLY A 54 14.59 -21.46 -8.14
CA GLY A 54 15.86 -21.07 -8.78
C GLY A 54 16.77 -20.15 -7.94
N GLY A 55 16.41 -19.86 -6.69
CA GLY A 55 17.31 -19.26 -5.69
C GLY A 55 17.39 -17.73 -5.69
N THR A 56 16.56 -17.03 -6.47
CA THR A 56 16.52 -15.56 -6.43
C THR A 56 15.95 -15.08 -5.10
N HIS A 57 16.68 -14.23 -4.38
CA HIS A 57 16.26 -13.74 -3.07
C HIS A 57 15.00 -12.87 -3.11
N VAL A 58 14.15 -13.06 -2.11
CA VAL A 58 12.95 -12.27 -1.82
C VAL A 58 13.04 -11.79 -0.38
N SER A 59 12.71 -10.53 -0.08
CA SER A 59 12.75 -10.06 1.31
C SER A 59 11.79 -10.86 2.19
N ALA A 60 12.18 -11.11 3.44
CA ALA A 60 11.35 -11.83 4.40
C ALA A 60 9.97 -11.16 4.58
N GLU A 61 9.93 -9.82 4.59
CA GLU A 61 8.69 -9.05 4.68
C GLU A 61 7.79 -9.22 3.45
N THR A 62 8.36 -9.33 2.25
CA THR A 62 7.59 -9.64 1.03
C THR A 62 6.97 -11.03 1.14
N SER A 63 7.75 -12.03 1.53
CA SER A 63 7.27 -13.40 1.74
C SER A 63 6.18 -13.47 2.82
N ARG A 64 6.34 -12.69 3.90
CA ARG A 64 5.37 -12.55 4.98
C ARG A 64 4.05 -11.95 4.48
N ARG A 65 4.12 -10.83 3.74
CA ARG A 65 2.96 -10.19 3.11
C ARG A 65 2.23 -11.12 2.16
N LEU A 66 2.96 -11.80 1.27
CA LEU A 66 2.38 -12.76 0.32
C LEU A 66 1.63 -13.88 1.07
N ALA A 67 2.17 -14.31 2.21
CA ALA A 67 1.60 -15.39 2.98
C ALA A 67 0.29 -15.02 3.73
N CYS A 68 -0.16 -13.76 3.72
CA CYS A 68 -1.49 -13.38 4.21
C CYS A 68 -2.63 -13.93 3.33
N ASP A 69 -2.39 -14.11 2.02
CA ASP A 69 -3.40 -14.66 1.10
C ASP A 69 -2.78 -15.58 0.05
N ALA A 70 -1.81 -16.40 0.47
CA ALA A 70 -1.23 -17.46 -0.34
C ALA A 70 -1.63 -18.84 0.17
N SER A 71 -1.70 -19.79 -0.74
CA SER A 71 -1.73 -21.19 -0.34
C SER A 71 -0.38 -21.58 0.25
N ARG A 72 -0.37 -22.31 1.36
CA ARG A 72 0.86 -22.68 2.05
C ARG A 72 1.03 -24.19 2.14
N VAL A 73 2.23 -24.65 1.83
CA VAL A 73 2.71 -26.00 2.10
C VAL A 73 3.79 -25.88 3.18
N VAL A 74 3.65 -26.63 4.27
CA VAL A 74 4.63 -26.63 5.37
C VAL A 74 5.49 -27.87 5.22
N MET A 75 6.80 -27.72 5.11
CA MET A 75 7.74 -28.84 4.98
C MET A 75 8.62 -28.90 6.22
N ARG A 76 8.64 -30.04 6.90
CA ARG A 76 9.55 -30.30 8.01
C ARG A 76 10.75 -31.09 7.49
N HIS A 77 11.94 -30.67 7.90
CA HIS A 77 13.20 -31.31 7.54
C HIS A 77 13.82 -31.99 8.77
N ASP A 78 14.56 -33.07 8.56
CA ASP A 78 15.45 -33.65 9.56
C ASP A 78 16.75 -32.83 9.69
N PRO A 79 17.65 -33.12 10.66
CA PRO A 79 18.93 -32.44 10.81
C PRO A 79 19.88 -32.56 9.60
N ASP A 80 19.70 -33.57 8.74
CA ASP A 80 20.48 -33.77 7.52
C ASP A 80 19.89 -32.99 6.32
N GLY A 81 18.80 -32.26 6.53
CA GLY A 81 18.11 -31.48 5.50
C GLY A 81 17.14 -32.27 4.62
N ARG A 82 16.80 -33.52 4.97
CA ARG A 82 15.82 -34.31 4.22
C ARG A 82 14.40 -33.98 4.66
N ILE A 83 13.47 -33.88 3.71
CA ILE A 83 12.05 -33.66 4.00
C ILE A 83 11.49 -34.90 4.70
N VAL A 84 11.02 -34.74 5.93
CA VAL A 84 10.39 -35.80 6.73
C VAL A 84 8.87 -35.70 6.79
N GLU A 85 8.33 -34.50 6.57
CA GLU A 85 6.89 -34.29 6.56
C GLU A 85 6.52 -33.14 5.63
N VAL A 86 5.43 -33.32 4.88
CA VAL A 86 4.81 -32.28 4.07
C VAL A 86 3.38 -32.13 4.54
N GLY A 87 3.10 -31.00 5.19
CA GLY A 87 1.77 -30.61 5.62
C GLY A 87 0.87 -30.27 4.43
N ALA A 88 -0.42 -30.57 4.57
CA ALA A 88 -1.42 -30.28 3.55
C ALA A 88 -1.48 -28.78 3.21
N ARG A 89 -1.77 -28.48 1.95
CA ARG A 89 -1.93 -27.11 1.45
C ARG A 89 -3.06 -26.42 2.23
N THR A 90 -2.70 -25.48 3.10
CA THR A 90 -3.71 -24.64 3.76
C THR A 90 -4.16 -23.60 2.75
N ARG A 91 -5.47 -23.53 2.47
CA ARG A 91 -6.04 -22.62 1.46
C ARG A 91 -5.76 -21.16 1.83
N THR A 92 -5.66 -20.35 0.77
CA THR A 92 -5.90 -18.89 0.79
C THR A 92 -7.17 -18.54 1.58
N ILE A 93 -7.35 -17.26 1.94
CA ILE A 93 -8.53 -16.82 2.71
C ILE A 93 -9.80 -17.36 2.02
N PRO A 94 -10.60 -18.23 2.68
CA PRO A 94 -11.68 -18.93 2.01
C PRO A 94 -12.65 -17.97 1.33
N PRO A 95 -13.21 -18.29 0.14
CA PRO A 95 -14.08 -17.36 -0.59
C PRO A 95 -15.26 -16.80 0.22
N ALA A 96 -15.85 -17.62 1.11
CA ALA A 96 -16.90 -17.18 2.01
C ALA A 96 -16.41 -16.13 3.03
N LEU A 97 -15.22 -16.35 3.60
CA LEU A 97 -14.59 -15.42 4.52
C LEU A 97 -14.18 -14.13 3.81
N ARG A 98 -13.66 -14.22 2.59
CA ARG A 98 -13.33 -13.06 1.74
C ARG A 98 -14.57 -12.22 1.44
N ARG A 99 -15.71 -12.84 1.10
CA ARG A 99 -16.98 -12.13 0.90
C ARG A 99 -17.44 -11.41 2.18
N ALA A 100 -17.37 -12.07 3.33
CA ALA A 100 -17.70 -11.46 4.62
C ALA A 100 -16.77 -10.29 4.94
N LEU A 101 -15.48 -10.42 4.66
CA LEU A 101 -14.49 -9.37 4.82
C LEU A 101 -14.80 -8.14 3.95
N HIS A 102 -15.06 -8.34 2.65
CA HIS A 102 -15.47 -7.25 1.76
C HIS A 102 -16.75 -6.55 2.22
N HIS A 103 -17.75 -7.31 2.68
CA HIS A 103 -19.00 -6.75 3.17
C HIS A 103 -18.81 -5.89 4.42
N ARG A 104 -18.01 -6.38 5.39
CA ARG A 104 -17.71 -5.68 6.63
C ARG A 104 -16.87 -4.42 6.39
N ASP A 105 -15.83 -4.52 5.57
CA ASP A 105 -14.81 -3.48 5.46
C ASP A 105 -15.10 -2.46 4.37
N ARG A 106 -15.88 -2.81 3.33
CA ARG A 106 -16.30 -1.92 2.22
C ARG A 106 -15.16 -1.20 1.45
N GLY A 107 -13.92 -1.48 1.78
CA GLY A 107 -12.73 -0.87 1.22
C GLY A 107 -11.50 -1.15 2.09
N CYS A 108 -10.36 -0.63 1.66
CA CYS A 108 -9.16 -0.59 2.48
C CYS A 108 -9.44 0.17 3.78
N ARG A 109 -9.17 -0.46 4.93
CA ARG A 109 -9.42 0.10 6.27
C ARG A 109 -8.32 1.00 6.80
N PHE A 110 -7.23 1.18 6.06
CA PHE A 110 -6.17 2.10 6.46
C PHE A 110 -6.70 3.54 6.50
N PRO A 111 -6.41 4.35 7.53
CA PRO A 111 -6.94 5.70 7.69
C PRO A 111 -6.75 6.58 6.46
N GLY A 112 -7.85 7.18 5.98
CA GLY A 112 -7.86 8.05 4.80
C GLY A 112 -7.74 7.32 3.46
N CYS A 113 -7.75 5.99 3.43
CA CYS A 113 -7.89 5.25 2.20
C CYS A 113 -9.37 5.13 1.80
N GLY A 114 -9.67 5.28 0.50
CA GLY A 114 -11.02 5.08 -0.05
C GLY A 114 -11.08 4.00 -1.14
N LEU A 115 -10.02 3.20 -1.30
CA LEU A 115 -9.99 2.19 -2.36
C LEU A 115 -10.95 1.03 -2.01
N PRO A 116 -11.89 0.68 -2.89
CA PRO A 116 -12.91 -0.34 -2.59
C PRO A 116 -12.37 -1.77 -2.69
N PHE A 117 -11.17 -1.94 -3.24
CA PHE A 117 -10.52 -3.23 -3.47
C PHE A 117 -9.30 -3.40 -2.57
N GLY A 118 -9.08 -4.63 -2.13
CA GLY A 118 -7.94 -4.96 -1.29
C GLY A 118 -7.80 -6.47 -1.07
N GLN A 119 -6.75 -6.79 -0.34
CA GLN A 119 -6.37 -8.13 0.10
C GLN A 119 -6.68 -8.26 1.59
N GLY A 120 -6.93 -9.49 2.06
CA GLY A 120 -7.03 -9.75 3.48
C GLY A 120 -5.65 -9.75 4.12
N HIS A 121 -5.49 -9.00 5.20
CA HIS A 121 -4.29 -8.94 6.02
C HIS A 121 -4.60 -9.50 7.40
N HIS A 122 -3.73 -10.38 7.90
CA HIS A 122 -3.83 -10.93 9.25
C HIS A 122 -3.27 -9.95 10.28
N ILE A 123 -4.12 -9.45 11.19
CA ILE A 123 -3.76 -8.52 12.28
C ILE A 123 -2.70 -9.16 13.20
N ARG A 124 -3.01 -10.34 13.76
CA ARG A 124 -1.98 -11.24 14.25
C ARG A 124 -1.54 -12.09 13.07
N HIS A 125 -0.30 -11.89 12.63
CA HIS A 125 0.22 -12.61 11.49
C HIS A 125 0.19 -14.14 11.71
N TRP A 126 -0.08 -14.91 10.67
CA TRP A 126 -0.14 -16.37 10.79
C TRP A 126 1.19 -16.99 11.22
N ALA A 127 2.33 -16.38 10.83
CA ALA A 127 3.67 -16.83 11.23
C ALA A 127 3.84 -16.81 12.76
N HIS A 128 3.01 -16.00 13.42
CA HIS A 128 2.91 -15.87 14.88
C HIS A 128 1.71 -16.63 15.45
N GLY A 129 1.16 -17.61 14.73
CA GLY A 129 0.00 -18.40 15.13
C GLY A 129 -1.35 -17.69 14.95
N GLY A 130 -1.41 -16.62 14.16
CA GLY A 130 -2.65 -15.92 13.84
C GLY A 130 -3.64 -16.78 13.06
N PRO A 131 -4.90 -16.93 13.51
CA PRO A 131 -5.89 -17.74 12.82
C PRO A 131 -6.48 -17.01 11.61
N THR A 132 -6.85 -17.75 10.56
CA THR A 132 -7.62 -17.20 9.42
C THR A 132 -9.10 -17.13 9.78
N THR A 133 -9.48 -16.08 10.51
CA THR A 133 -10.84 -15.80 10.98
C THR A 133 -11.23 -14.37 10.65
N LEU A 134 -12.52 -14.05 10.63
CA LEU A 134 -12.97 -12.71 10.25
C LEU A 134 -12.45 -11.66 11.22
N SER A 135 -12.42 -11.94 12.52
CA SER A 135 -11.93 -11.02 13.55
C SER A 135 -10.44 -10.71 13.41
N ASN A 136 -9.62 -11.68 12.99
CA ASN A 136 -8.19 -11.50 12.79
C ASN A 136 -7.80 -10.99 11.39
N LEU A 137 -8.77 -10.77 10.50
CA LEU A 137 -8.52 -10.24 9.16
C LEU A 137 -8.97 -8.80 9.05
N VAL A 138 -8.26 -8.01 8.26
CA VAL A 138 -8.65 -6.65 7.83
C VAL A 138 -8.37 -6.49 6.33
N MET A 139 -9.24 -5.79 5.60
CA MET A 139 -8.99 -5.50 4.20
C MET A 139 -8.05 -4.31 4.03
N LEU A 140 -6.95 -4.51 3.30
CA LEU A 140 -5.98 -3.46 2.93
C LEU A 140 -5.72 -3.49 1.42
N CYS A 141 -5.64 -2.31 0.79
CA CYS A 141 -5.19 -2.22 -0.61
C CYS A 141 -3.71 -2.60 -0.72
N ARG A 142 -3.22 -2.95 -1.91
CA ARG A 142 -1.83 -3.36 -2.14
C ARG A 142 -0.80 -2.41 -1.51
N ARG A 143 -1.00 -1.10 -1.66
CA ARG A 143 -0.13 -0.07 -1.05
C ARG A 143 -0.13 -0.17 0.46
N HIS A 144 -1.30 -0.14 1.11
CA HIS A 144 -1.35 -0.14 2.57
C HIS A 144 -1.03 -1.50 3.18
N HIS A 145 -1.25 -2.59 2.44
CA HIS A 145 -0.79 -3.90 2.83
C HIS A 145 0.75 -3.96 2.84
N ARG A 146 1.40 -3.36 1.84
CA ARG A 146 2.85 -3.13 1.85
C ARG A 146 3.27 -2.25 3.02
N THR A 147 2.60 -1.12 3.24
CA THR A 147 2.92 -0.19 4.33
C THR A 147 2.92 -0.85 5.71
N VAL A 148 1.96 -1.73 6.02
CA VAL A 148 1.92 -2.44 7.32
C VAL A 148 2.95 -3.58 7.43
N HIS A 149 3.47 -4.08 6.31
CA HIS A 149 4.45 -5.15 6.29
C HIS A 149 5.90 -4.67 6.18
N GLU A 150 6.14 -3.60 5.42
CA GLU A 150 7.47 -3.20 4.95
C GLU A 150 7.85 -1.77 5.35
N GLU A 151 6.90 -0.98 5.88
CA GLU A 151 7.15 0.44 6.22
C GLU A 151 6.98 0.72 7.72
N GLY A 152 6.82 -0.32 8.55
CA GLY A 152 6.78 -0.22 10.01
C GLY A 152 5.45 0.25 10.62
N TYR A 153 4.41 0.49 9.81
CA TYR A 153 3.07 0.81 10.33
C TYR A 153 2.44 -0.42 10.99
N GLN A 154 1.70 -0.21 12.06
CA GLN A 154 1.05 -1.30 12.80
C GLN A 154 -0.47 -1.17 12.74
N VAL A 155 -1.14 -2.31 12.82
CA VAL A 155 -2.60 -2.41 12.97
C VAL A 155 -2.92 -3.31 14.16
N GLU A 156 -3.81 -2.84 15.04
CA GLU A 156 -4.26 -3.56 16.22
C GLU A 156 -5.78 -3.53 16.26
N GLN A 157 -6.43 -4.64 16.61
CA GLN A 157 -7.84 -4.65 16.96
C GLN A 157 -7.99 -4.37 18.45
N GLN A 158 -8.80 -3.36 18.78
CA GLN A 158 -9.15 -3.00 20.15
C GLN A 158 -10.24 -3.95 20.70
N PRO A 159 -10.44 -4.01 22.03
CA PRO A 159 -11.44 -4.90 22.64
C PRO A 159 -12.89 -4.67 22.18
N ASP A 160 -13.21 -3.46 21.74
CA ASP A 160 -14.50 -3.07 21.16
C ASP A 160 -14.65 -3.46 19.67
N GLY A 161 -13.59 -4.02 19.06
CA GLY A 161 -13.54 -4.41 17.66
C GLY A 161 -13.04 -3.30 16.72
N GLU A 162 -12.76 -2.09 17.23
CA GLU A 162 -12.22 -1.00 16.44
C GLU A 162 -10.76 -1.27 16.02
N LEU A 163 -10.38 -0.83 14.82
CA LEU A 163 -9.00 -0.95 14.35
C LEU A 163 -8.23 0.32 14.70
N ARG A 164 -7.09 0.15 15.36
CA ARG A 164 -6.15 1.23 15.64
C ARG A 164 -4.91 1.05 14.80
N PHE A 165 -4.60 2.06 14.00
CA PHE A 165 -3.35 2.11 13.25
C PHE A 165 -2.32 2.96 14.00
N ARG A 166 -1.05 2.57 13.89
CA ARG A 166 0.08 3.33 14.42
C ARG A 166 1.10 3.58 13.32
N ARG A 167 1.74 4.73 13.42
CA ARG A 167 2.90 5.11 12.61
C ARG A 167 4.13 4.27 13.03
N PRO A 168 5.21 4.29 12.25
CA PRO A 168 6.44 3.58 12.59
C PRO A 168 7.07 4.04 13.91
N ASP A 169 6.82 5.29 14.32
CA ASP A 169 7.23 5.84 15.61
C ASP A 169 6.31 5.46 16.79
N GLY A 170 5.31 4.59 16.56
CA GLY A 170 4.35 4.11 17.56
C GLY A 170 3.18 5.05 17.85
N ARG A 171 3.19 6.27 17.29
CA ARG A 171 2.10 7.24 17.51
C ARG A 171 0.81 6.77 16.81
N PRO A 172 -0.37 6.95 17.44
CA PRO A 172 -1.64 6.65 16.80
C PRO A 172 -1.80 7.42 15.49
N LEU A 173 -2.24 6.73 14.45
CA LEU A 173 -2.65 7.34 13.19
C LEU A 173 -4.16 7.65 13.32
N PRO A 174 -4.56 8.93 13.38
CA PRO A 174 -5.97 9.28 13.53
C PRO A 174 -6.75 8.84 12.30
N ASP A 175 -8.02 8.51 12.50
CA ASP A 175 -8.92 8.29 11.38
C ASP A 175 -9.07 9.60 10.60
N VAL A 176 -9.06 9.49 9.27
CA VAL A 176 -9.21 10.66 8.40
C VAL A 176 -10.68 10.74 8.03
N PRO A 177 -11.37 11.86 8.29
CA PRO A 177 -12.76 11.99 7.92
C PRO A 177 -12.94 11.74 6.41
N PRO A 178 -14.07 11.17 5.98
CA PRO A 178 -14.33 10.97 4.57
C PRO A 178 -14.24 12.32 3.83
N PRO A 179 -13.75 12.33 2.58
CA PRO A 179 -13.75 13.55 1.79
C PRO A 179 -15.20 14.09 1.71
N PRO A 180 -15.39 15.41 1.70
CA PRO A 180 -16.71 16.01 1.64
C PRO A 180 -17.45 15.51 0.39
N ALA A 181 -18.75 15.32 0.52
CA ALA A 181 -19.59 14.96 -0.61
C ALA A 181 -19.41 16.00 -1.73
N VAL A 182 -18.99 15.52 -2.89
CA VAL A 182 -18.83 16.35 -4.07
C VAL A 182 -20.21 16.47 -4.73
N PRO A 183 -20.71 17.69 -5.03
CA PRO A 183 -21.99 17.85 -5.72
C PRO A 183 -22.02 17.12 -7.06
N ASP A 184 -23.20 16.75 -7.54
CA ASP A 184 -23.39 16.06 -8.83
C ASP A 184 -22.76 16.82 -10.02
N ASP A 185 -22.68 18.16 -9.92
CA ASP A 185 -21.90 19.02 -10.82
C ASP A 185 -20.78 19.75 -10.05
N PRO A 186 -19.59 19.12 -9.90
CA PRO A 186 -18.47 19.70 -9.16
C PRO A 186 -17.93 20.96 -9.82
N VAL A 187 -18.00 21.05 -11.14
CA VAL A 187 -17.41 22.16 -11.92
C VAL A 187 -18.23 23.41 -11.70
N ARG A 188 -19.57 23.31 -11.76
CA ARG A 188 -20.45 24.45 -11.46
C ARG A 188 -20.32 24.91 -10.01
N ALA A 189 -20.28 23.98 -9.06
CA ALA A 189 -20.10 24.33 -7.64
C ALA A 189 -18.76 25.05 -7.40
N LEU A 190 -17.69 24.58 -8.03
CA LEU A 190 -16.38 25.22 -7.95
C LEU A 190 -16.38 26.62 -8.58
N ARG A 191 -17.02 26.79 -9.75
CA ARG A 191 -17.16 28.11 -10.42
C ARG A 191 -17.91 29.11 -9.56
N ALA A 192 -19.07 28.72 -9.02
CA ALA A 192 -19.86 29.57 -8.13
C ALA A 192 -19.07 29.98 -6.87
N ARG A 193 -18.31 29.04 -6.29
CA ARG A 193 -17.42 29.35 -5.15
C ARG A 193 -16.33 30.35 -5.52
N ASN A 194 -15.72 30.19 -6.69
CA ASN A 194 -14.70 31.11 -7.18
C ASN A 194 -15.29 32.51 -7.45
N GLU A 195 -16.45 32.59 -8.10
CA GLU A 195 -17.16 33.87 -8.33
C GLU A 195 -17.52 34.57 -7.02
N ALA A 196 -18.06 33.83 -6.04
CA ALA A 196 -18.36 34.37 -4.72
C ALA A 196 -17.10 34.86 -3.96
N ALA A 197 -15.94 34.25 -4.23
CA ALA A 197 -14.65 34.68 -3.70
C ALA A 197 -13.96 35.78 -4.54
N GLY A 198 -14.61 36.28 -5.61
CA GLY A 198 -14.01 37.26 -6.54
C GLY A 198 -12.87 36.71 -7.40
N LEU A 199 -12.74 35.39 -7.48
CA LEU A 199 -11.71 34.71 -8.27
C LEU A 199 -12.19 34.50 -9.72
N HIS A 200 -11.72 35.36 -10.61
CA HIS A 200 -11.99 35.26 -12.04
C HIS A 200 -10.96 34.35 -12.72
N LEU A 201 -11.15 33.03 -12.62
CA LEU A 201 -10.32 32.05 -13.33
C LEU A 201 -10.78 31.93 -14.79
N HIS A 202 -9.88 32.16 -15.74
CA HIS A 202 -10.10 32.04 -17.18
C HIS A 202 -9.00 31.21 -17.83
N ALA A 203 -9.12 30.94 -19.14
CA ALA A 203 -8.19 30.09 -19.89
C ALA A 203 -6.72 30.56 -19.87
N ARG A 204 -6.44 31.78 -19.40
CA ARG A 204 -5.09 32.34 -19.27
C ARG A 204 -4.61 32.48 -17.83
N THR A 205 -5.38 32.04 -16.83
CA THR A 205 -4.97 32.20 -15.42
C THR A 205 -3.67 31.47 -15.09
N THR A 206 -3.40 30.34 -15.74
CA THR A 206 -2.11 29.62 -15.64
C THR A 206 -1.13 29.99 -16.76
N CYS A 207 -1.53 30.84 -17.71
CA CYS A 207 -0.61 31.33 -18.72
C CYS A 207 0.23 32.42 -18.06
N PRO A 208 1.56 32.27 -17.99
CA PRO A 208 2.40 33.37 -17.57
C PRO A 208 2.15 34.56 -18.51
N SER A 209 2.24 35.77 -17.98
CA SER A 209 2.24 36.98 -18.80
C SER A 209 3.50 37.11 -19.67
N TRP A 210 4.41 36.16 -19.53
CA TRP A 210 5.65 36.03 -20.27
C TRP A 210 5.39 35.80 -21.76
N LEU A 211 5.86 36.71 -22.61
CA LEU A 211 5.69 36.66 -24.07
C LEU A 211 6.95 36.15 -24.80
N GLY A 212 7.91 35.61 -24.05
CA GLY A 212 9.20 35.12 -24.59
C GLY A 212 10.37 36.07 -24.40
N GLU A 213 10.19 37.17 -23.64
CA GLU A 213 11.30 38.02 -23.21
C GLU A 213 12.37 37.23 -22.43
N SER A 214 13.63 37.64 -22.50
CA SER A 214 14.66 37.02 -21.67
C SER A 214 14.30 37.20 -20.19
N VAL A 215 14.37 36.12 -19.39
CA VAL A 215 14.28 36.25 -17.93
C VAL A 215 15.32 37.27 -17.47
N ASP A 216 14.88 38.31 -16.77
CA ASP A 216 15.79 39.24 -16.10
C ASP A 216 16.37 38.53 -14.88
N VAL A 217 17.50 37.85 -15.12
CA VAL A 217 18.22 37.10 -14.08
C VAL A 217 18.69 38.04 -12.97
N GLY A 218 18.99 39.31 -13.29
CA GLY A 218 19.37 40.32 -12.31
C GLY A 218 18.22 40.62 -11.36
N TRP A 219 17.04 40.97 -11.90
CA TRP A 219 15.84 41.21 -11.10
C TRP A 219 15.40 39.96 -10.30
N ALA A 220 15.46 38.78 -10.90
CA ALA A 220 15.10 37.53 -10.23
C ALA A 220 16.04 37.24 -9.04
N ILE A 221 17.33 37.49 -9.19
CA ILE A 221 18.30 37.40 -8.09
C ILE A 221 18.00 38.50 -7.06
N ASP A 222 17.79 39.74 -7.47
CA ASP A 222 17.57 40.85 -6.54
C ASP A 222 16.25 40.76 -5.75
N VAL A 223 15.24 40.07 -6.27
CA VAL A 223 13.95 39.92 -5.57
C VAL A 223 13.85 38.61 -4.80
N LEU A 224 14.45 37.53 -5.30
CA LEU A 224 14.33 36.20 -4.69
C LEU A 224 15.55 35.79 -3.85
N HIS A 225 16.69 36.47 -3.99
CA HIS A 225 17.89 36.14 -3.24
C HIS A 225 17.86 36.80 -1.84
N PRO A 226 18.01 36.04 -0.74
CA PRO A 226 17.91 36.56 0.62
C PRO A 226 18.85 37.73 0.95
N ARG A 227 19.98 37.85 0.24
CA ARG A 227 20.96 38.95 0.44
C ARG A 227 20.55 40.28 -0.18
N ALA A 228 19.63 40.30 -1.15
CA ALA A 228 19.18 41.54 -1.77
C ALA A 228 18.23 42.36 -0.86
N LEU A 229 17.71 41.73 0.20
CA LEU A 229 16.93 42.38 1.25
C LEU A 229 17.79 42.94 2.40
N GLN A 230 19.12 42.75 2.36
CA GLN A 230 20.02 43.27 3.40
C GLN A 230 20.64 44.60 2.96
N PRO A 231 20.61 45.66 3.78
CA PRO A 231 21.31 46.91 3.47
C PRO A 231 22.82 46.65 3.31
N LEU A 232 23.41 47.13 2.21
CA LEU A 232 24.85 47.08 2.00
C LEU A 232 25.54 47.85 3.13
N ALA A 233 26.23 47.15 4.03
CA ALA A 233 27.14 47.75 4.99
C ALA A 233 28.37 48.24 4.20
N ILE A 234 28.42 49.54 3.93
CA ILE A 234 29.59 50.20 3.36
C ILE A 234 30.56 50.41 4.52
N GLY A 235 31.60 49.57 4.61
CA GLY A 235 32.73 49.75 5.53
C GLY A 235 33.72 50.76 4.97
N GLU A 236 34.19 51.66 5.84
CA GLU A 236 35.26 52.65 5.61
C GLU A 236 36.62 52.02 5.28
#